data_AF-A0AAN9NLV0-F1
#
_entry.id   AF-A0AAN9NLV0-F1
#
_cell.length_a   1.000
_cell.length_b   1.000
_cell.length_c   1.000
_cell.angle_alpha   90.00
_cell.angle_beta   90.00
_cell.angle_gamma   90.00
#
_symmetry.space_group_name_H-M   'P 1'
#
loop_
_entity.id
_entity.type
_entity.pdbx_description
1 polymer ?
#
loop_
_entity_poly.entity_id
_entity_poly.type
_entity_poly.pdbx_seq_one_letter_code
_entity_poly.pdbx_strand_id
1 'polypeptide(L)'
;MGGKNKKIIEPEDEQETQDSATELSNTSFGCGRHLDPRRELCLYLKGVAEARDVPSYVKDHPFGQPAVTSAHPHWEFYSRVKQSLLTKRAPRIV
;
A
#
# COMPACT_ATOMS: atom_id res chain seq x y z
N MET A 1 72.58 23.57 -1.50
CA MET A 1 73.42 22.42 -1.85
C MET A 1 72.72 21.15 -1.38
N GLY A 2 72.44 20.24 -2.32
CA GLY A 2 72.51 18.80 -2.10
C GLY A 2 71.38 18.10 -1.31
N GLY A 3 70.58 17.33 -2.04
CA GLY A 3 69.77 16.21 -1.55
C GLY A 3 68.67 15.92 -2.56
N LYS A 4 68.90 15.18 -3.67
CA LYS A 4 69.03 13.71 -3.76
C LYS A 4 67.97 13.05 -2.88
N ASN A 5 66.93 12.42 -3.42
CA ASN A 5 66.90 11.03 -3.91
C ASN A 5 65.45 10.72 -4.37
N LYS A 6 65.16 10.25 -5.60
CA LYS A 6 65.01 8.84 -6.06
C LYS A 6 64.28 7.96 -5.01
N LYS A 7 63.38 7.03 -5.32
CA LYS A 7 62.79 6.42 -6.52
C LYS A 7 61.64 5.56 -5.95
N ILE A 8 60.58 5.36 -6.74
CA ILE A 8 59.77 4.12 -6.84
C ILE A 8 59.21 3.53 -5.53
N ILE A 9 57.89 3.37 -5.49
CA ILE A 9 57.18 2.10 -5.25
C ILE A 9 55.72 2.42 -5.59
N GLU A 10 55.25 1.95 -6.74
CA GLU A 10 53.84 1.59 -6.88
C GLU A 10 53.64 0.34 -6.02
N PRO A 11 52.54 0.28 -5.27
CA PRO A 11 51.70 -0.88 -5.38
C PRO A 11 50.25 -0.45 -5.58
N GLU A 12 49.67 -1.02 -6.61
CA GLU A 12 48.25 -1.33 -6.65
C GLU A 12 47.82 -1.84 -5.27
N ASP A 13 46.87 -1.17 -4.64
CA ASP A 13 45.87 -1.85 -3.84
C ASP A 13 44.65 -0.92 -3.66
N GLU A 14 43.52 -1.58 -3.79
CA GLU A 14 42.18 -1.06 -3.96
C GLU A 14 41.77 -0.06 -2.86
N GLN A 15 41.22 1.09 -3.27
CA GLN A 15 40.35 1.88 -2.43
C GLN A 15 39.08 2.24 -3.18
N GLU A 16 38.13 1.30 -3.08
CA GLU A 16 36.75 1.54 -2.66
C GLU A 16 36.35 3.03 -2.70
N THR A 17 35.93 3.49 -3.89
CA THR A 17 35.20 4.74 -3.99
C THR A 17 33.72 4.41 -3.81
N GLN A 18 33.28 4.54 -2.57
CA GLN A 18 31.88 4.60 -2.21
C GLN A 18 31.26 5.87 -2.78
N ASP A 19 30.70 5.78 -3.99
CA ASP A 19 29.75 6.78 -4.50
C ASP A 19 28.44 6.09 -4.95
N SER A 20 27.98 5.14 -4.15
CA SER A 20 26.64 4.56 -4.26
C SER A 20 25.62 5.43 -3.53
N ALA A 21 25.43 6.67 -3.99
CA ALA A 21 24.44 7.56 -3.41
C ALA A 21 23.65 8.40 -4.43
N THR A 22 23.39 7.90 -5.65
CA THR A 22 22.26 8.42 -6.45
C THR A 22 21.79 7.41 -7.50
N GLU A 23 21.39 6.20 -7.11
CA GLU A 23 20.74 5.26 -8.05
C GLU A 23 19.70 4.39 -7.35
N LEU A 24 18.70 4.99 -6.70
CA LEU A 24 17.46 4.26 -6.32
C LEU A 24 16.19 5.13 -6.46
N SER A 25 16.15 6.09 -7.40
CA SER A 25 14.88 6.75 -7.75
C SER A 25 14.06 5.98 -8.79
N ASN A 26 14.63 4.96 -9.42
CA ASN A 26 14.04 4.30 -10.60
C ASN A 26 13.73 2.81 -10.40
N THR A 27 13.73 2.30 -9.17
CA THR A 27 13.08 1.02 -8.89
C THR A 27 11.59 1.29 -8.77
N SER A 28 10.89 1.07 -9.89
CA SER A 28 9.46 0.86 -9.94
C SER A 28 9.09 -0.33 -9.05
N PHE A 29 9.06 -0.14 -7.73
CA PHE A 29 8.12 -0.85 -6.88
C PHE A 29 6.76 -0.25 -7.19
N GLY A 30 6.21 -0.67 -8.33
CA GLY A 30 4.85 -0.42 -8.76
C GLY A 30 3.87 -1.15 -7.85
N CYS A 31 3.85 -0.79 -6.57
CA CYS A 31 2.90 -1.32 -5.61
C CYS A 31 2.62 -0.24 -4.56
N GLY A 32 1.50 0.46 -4.71
CA GLY A 32 0.93 1.25 -3.61
C GLY A 32 0.29 2.58 -3.99
N ARG A 33 0.88 3.36 -4.91
CA ARG A 33 0.40 4.74 -5.14
C ARG A 33 -0.92 4.86 -5.90
N HIS A 34 -1.32 3.84 -6.66
CA HIS A 34 -2.58 3.88 -7.43
C HIS A 34 -3.78 3.38 -6.62
N LEU A 35 -3.60 2.30 -5.84
CA LEU A 35 -4.67 1.71 -5.04
C LEU A 35 -4.91 2.44 -3.73
N ASP A 36 -3.86 3.10 -3.21
CA ASP A 36 -3.95 3.87 -1.99
C ASP A 36 -3.18 5.21 -2.10
N PRO A 37 -3.70 6.16 -2.89
CA PRO A 37 -3.05 7.45 -3.10
C PRO A 37 -2.84 8.23 -1.80
N ARG A 38 -3.71 7.99 -0.80
CA ARG A 38 -3.73 8.70 0.49
C ARG A 38 -3.13 7.88 1.64
N ARG A 39 -2.67 6.65 1.38
CA ARG A 39 -2.16 5.69 2.38
C ARG A 39 -3.19 5.29 3.46
N GLU A 40 -4.47 5.58 3.26
CA GLU A 40 -5.54 5.32 4.23
C GLU A 40 -5.79 3.82 4.39
N LEU A 41 -5.75 3.07 3.28
CA LEU A 41 -5.88 1.62 3.29
C LEU A 41 -4.67 0.96 3.98
N CYS A 42 -3.47 1.42 3.68
CA CYS A 42 -2.24 0.94 4.30
C CYS A 42 -2.24 1.17 5.82
N LEU A 43 -2.68 2.35 6.28
CA LEU A 43 -2.78 2.66 7.70
C LEU A 43 -3.84 1.79 8.39
N TYR A 44 -4.98 1.60 7.76
CA TYR A 44 -6.03 0.72 8.27
C TYR A 44 -5.51 -0.73 8.42
N LEU A 45 -4.87 -1.27 7.38
CA LEU A 45 -4.31 -2.62 7.39
C LEU A 45 -3.20 -2.79 8.42
N LYS A 46 -2.40 -1.74 8.65
CA LYS A 46 -1.40 -1.75 9.72
C LYS A 46 -2.04 -1.86 11.10
N GLY A 47 -3.08 -1.07 11.38
CA GLY A 47 -3.79 -1.16 12.65
C GLY A 47 -4.53 -2.50 12.82
N VAL A 48 -5.06 -3.09 11.73
CA VAL A 48 -5.60 -4.46 11.75
C VAL A 48 -4.51 -5.47 12.13
N ALA A 49 -3.29 -5.33 11.59
CA ALA A 49 -2.19 -6.25 11.88
C ALA A 49 -1.68 -6.13 13.33
N GLU A 50 -1.76 -4.94 13.93
CA GLU A 50 -1.34 -4.69 15.32
C GLU A 50 -2.45 -4.96 16.35
N ALA A 51 -3.71 -5.06 15.90
CA ALA A 51 -4.85 -5.28 16.78
C ALA A 51 -4.85 -6.68 17.41
N ARG A 52 -4.95 -6.72 18.75
CA ARG A 52 -5.11 -7.96 19.51
C ARG A 52 -6.45 -8.65 19.24
N ASP A 53 -7.49 -7.88 18.99
CA ASP A 53 -8.82 -8.36 18.63
C ASP A 53 -9.29 -7.66 17.35
N VAL A 54 -8.98 -8.30 16.22
CA VAL A 54 -9.29 -7.80 14.88
C VAL A 54 -10.79 -7.49 14.71
N PRO A 55 -11.74 -8.38 15.09
CA PRO A 55 -13.17 -8.07 15.04
C PRO A 55 -13.58 -6.77 15.73
N SER A 56 -13.01 -6.46 16.90
CA SER A 56 -13.31 -5.22 17.62
C SER A 56 -12.68 -4.02 16.93
N TYR A 57 -11.42 -4.13 16.49
CA TYR A 57 -10.75 -3.07 15.75
C TYR A 57 -11.51 -2.67 14.47
N VAL A 58 -11.98 -3.63 13.69
CA VAL A 58 -12.74 -3.40 12.45
C VAL A 58 -14.08 -2.71 12.73
N LYS A 59 -14.73 -3.01 13.87
CA LYS A 59 -15.98 -2.34 14.28
C LYS A 59 -15.75 -0.88 14.64
N ASP A 60 -14.69 -0.61 15.39
CA ASP A 60 -14.35 0.73 15.86
C ASP A 60 -13.75 1.59 14.74
N HIS A 61 -13.15 0.96 13.72
CA HIS A 61 -12.53 1.61 12.59
C HIS A 61 -13.22 1.19 11.28
N PRO A 62 -14.46 1.65 11.00
CA PRO A 62 -15.12 1.33 9.75
C PRO A 62 -14.34 1.93 8.57
N PHE A 63 -13.83 1.08 7.69
CA PHE A 63 -13.13 1.47 6.48
C PHE A 63 -13.99 1.21 5.24
N GLY A 64 -14.00 2.17 4.31
CA GLY A 64 -14.71 2.08 3.04
C GLY A 64 -16.01 2.90 3.00
N GLN A 65 -16.88 2.56 2.05
CA GLN A 65 -18.14 3.27 1.87
C GLN A 65 -19.20 2.77 2.86
N PRO A 66 -19.94 3.68 3.51
CA PRO A 66 -21.02 3.29 4.40
C PRO A 66 -22.11 2.55 3.62
N ALA A 67 -22.91 1.76 4.33
CA ALA A 67 -24.05 1.07 3.73
C ALA A 67 -24.98 2.08 3.07
N VAL A 68 -25.40 1.79 1.83
CA VAL A 68 -26.44 2.57 1.16
C VAL A 68 -27.74 2.36 1.92
N THR A 69 -28.27 3.42 2.51
CA THR A 69 -29.53 3.41 3.29
C THR A 69 -30.66 4.09 2.51
N SER A 70 -31.89 3.98 3.03
CA SER A 70 -33.06 4.64 2.46
C SER A 70 -33.00 6.16 2.43
N ALA A 71 -32.05 6.77 3.15
CA ALA A 71 -31.79 8.19 3.12
C ALA A 71 -31.06 8.65 1.83
N HIS A 72 -30.55 7.71 1.02
CA HIS A 72 -29.82 8.07 -0.20
C HIS A 72 -30.77 8.65 -1.27
N PRO A 73 -30.42 9.75 -1.96
CA PRO A 73 -31.27 10.39 -2.98
C PRO A 73 -31.71 9.43 -4.10
N HIS A 74 -30.88 8.43 -4.39
CA HIS A 74 -31.14 7.40 -5.40
C HIS A 74 -31.57 6.05 -4.80
N TRP A 75 -32.15 6.04 -3.60
CA TRP A 75 -32.56 4.80 -2.93
C TRP A 75 -33.45 3.92 -3.80
N GLU A 76 -34.34 4.52 -4.60
CA GLU A 76 -35.23 3.79 -5.52
C GLU A 76 -34.47 2.91 -6.53
N PHE A 77 -33.28 3.34 -6.97
CA PHE A 77 -32.44 2.51 -7.82
C PHE A 77 -31.88 1.30 -7.03
N TYR A 78 -31.30 1.57 -5.86
CA TYR A 78 -30.69 0.53 -5.02
C TYR A 78 -31.71 -0.47 -4.46
N SER A 79 -32.93 -0.02 -4.15
CA SER A 79 -34.03 -0.87 -3.65
C SER A 79 -34.46 -1.90 -4.70
N ARG A 80 -34.58 -1.48 -5.96
CA ARG A 80 -34.89 -2.36 -7.10
C ARG A 80 -33.80 -3.40 -7.33
N VAL A 81 -32.54 -2.97 -7.31
CA VAL A 81 -31.39 -3.90 -7.42
C VAL A 81 -31.42 -4.91 -6.27
N LYS A 82 -31.57 -4.43 -5.02
CA LYS A 82 -31.69 -5.29 -3.83
C LYS A 82 -32.80 -6.32 -3.99
N GLN A 83 -34.00 -5.90 -4.40
CA GLN A 83 -35.14 -6.80 -4.59
C GLN A 83 -34.84 -7.86 -5.66
N SER A 84 -34.26 -7.46 -6.79
CA SER A 84 -33.91 -8.40 -7.87
C SER A 84 -32.92 -9.50 -7.44
N LEU A 85 -31.98 -9.16 -6.54
CA LEU A 85 -31.00 -10.11 -6.02
C LEU A 85 -31.62 -11.08 -5.00
N LEU A 86 -32.60 -10.62 -4.23
CA LEU A 86 -33.32 -11.45 -3.25
C LEU A 86 -34.32 -12.39 -3.94
N THR A 87 -35.03 -11.93 -4.96
CA THR A 87 -36.00 -12.74 -5.71
C THR A 87 -35.35 -13.88 -6.50
N LYS A 88 -34.11 -13.69 -6.99
CA LYS A 88 -33.34 -14.74 -7.69
C LYS A 88 -32.87 -15.88 -6.79
N ARG A 89 -32.87 -15.68 -5.48
CA ARG A 89 -32.40 -16.64 -4.47
C ARG A 89 -33.52 -17.40 -3.79
N ALA A 90 -34.79 -17.11 -4.11
CA ALA A 90 -35.90 -17.92 -3.66
C ALA A 90 -35.84 -19.27 -4.41
N PRO A 91 -35.71 -20.42 -3.72
CA PRO A 91 -35.89 -21.70 -4.36
C PRO A 91 -37.28 -21.70 -4.99
N ARG A 92 -37.37 -21.96 -6.30
CA ARG A 92 -38.65 -22.39 -6.88
C ARG A 92 -38.96 -23.75 -6.25
N ILE A 93 -39.77 -23.74 -5.21
CA ILE A 93 -40.40 -24.96 -4.71
C ILE A 93 -41.45 -25.31 -5.74
N VAL A 94 -41.17 -26.32 -6.56
CA VAL A 94 -42.14 -27.02 -7.41
C VAL A 94 -42.26 -28.45 -6.92
#